data_AF-A0A1W1XUE5-F1
#
_entry.id   AF-A0A1W1XUE5-F1
#
_cell.length_a   1.000
_cell.length_b   1.000
_cell.length_c   1.000
_cell.angle_alpha   90.00
_cell.angle_beta   90.00
_cell.angle_gamma   90.00
#
_symmetry.space_group_name_H-M   'P 1'
#
loop_
_entity.id
_entity.type
_entity.pdbx_description
1 polymer ?
#
loop_
_entity_poly.entity_id
_entity_poly.type
_entity_poly.pdbx_seq_one_letter_code
_entity_poly.pdbx_strand_id
1 'polypeptide(L)'
;MAEQLKPRWGQPMTGIISFIVFFAVAWLTWYIFSDPRGPVGAFPYPFVLYLAMMILVGLWQHMFLGDWPFQDLPQPARGIVETIVNLILVWFVIHVVFYRILGLGFNFLSQSNLNELAAAGKAVLPNGKALSLEVMQKKHFAESAVVCFVLIGFFSYPFVTILFGKWPIRPSDLKQPEAGLAEIAWCSLLTLFFYTILIVPFWGLVYGKLLGSSFALNFPWWGKIAGTPHVHWVFGWWEWMIIVLFMTPNVWRMKPWSAITLPQPWKGIVSFVCTVILGYILALICIKIAPAWLPHETLHELKEAKPNDAELIRFLWYHAAEIAGFALIPFLIWHHYFDDMAPQADKDSWGAFWFRTVGVLVLCALNYIFFYYINFGHWGLGNHHMVELAHRFPHGESLVWNFWWIIPLLWNEWFFHKWPFYVHKH
;
A
#
# COMPACT_ATOMS: atom_id res chain seq x y z
N MET A 1 27.52 20.50 -1.60
CA MET A 1 26.77 19.98 -0.43
C MET A 1 25.38 20.57 -0.53
N ALA A 2 24.34 19.75 -0.62
CA ALA A 2 22.97 20.28 -0.56
C ALA A 2 22.78 20.97 0.80
N GLU A 3 22.32 22.22 0.81
CA GLU A 3 22.05 22.96 2.04
C GLU A 3 21.05 22.16 2.89
N GLN A 4 21.48 21.78 4.09
CA GLN A 4 20.69 20.93 4.99
C GLN A 4 19.39 21.65 5.36
N LEU A 5 18.26 21.08 4.93
CA LEU A 5 16.91 21.55 5.28
C LEU A 5 16.74 21.60 6.81
N LYS A 6 16.12 22.67 7.30
CA LYS A 6 15.79 22.84 8.73
C LYS A 6 14.28 23.03 8.93
N PRO A 7 13.74 22.50 10.05
CA PRO A 7 12.34 22.73 10.40
C PRO A 7 12.09 24.21 10.62
N ARG A 8 11.11 24.79 9.92
CA ARG A 8 10.85 26.24 9.90
C ARG A 8 10.53 26.81 11.28
N TRP A 9 9.84 26.04 12.13
CA TRP A 9 9.43 26.47 13.47
C TRP A 9 10.13 25.70 14.59
N GLY A 10 11.20 24.97 14.27
CA GLY A 10 11.83 24.02 15.20
C GLY A 10 10.94 22.79 15.48
N GLN A 11 11.47 21.86 16.27
CA GLN A 11 10.74 20.69 16.75
C GLN A 11 10.28 20.88 18.20
N PRO A 12 9.08 20.39 18.58
CA PRO A 12 8.16 19.56 17.80
C PRO A 12 7.14 20.34 16.94
N MET A 13 7.21 21.68 16.93
CA MET A 13 6.16 22.52 16.34
C MET A 13 5.97 22.29 14.83
N THR A 14 7.06 22.11 14.10
CA THR A 14 7.01 21.81 12.65
C THR A 14 6.29 20.48 12.39
N GLY A 15 6.56 19.45 13.21
CA GLY A 15 5.85 18.17 13.16
C GLY A 15 4.34 18.30 13.36
N ILE A 16 3.93 19.03 14.39
CA ILE A 16 2.52 19.24 14.73
C ILE A 16 1.79 19.99 13.61
N ILE A 17 2.35 21.10 13.13
CA ILE A 17 1.76 21.90 12.05
C ILE A 17 1.61 21.06 10.78
N SER A 18 2.67 20.31 10.41
CA SER A 18 2.66 19.48 9.21
C SER A 18 1.60 18.38 9.30
N PHE A 19 1.50 17.70 10.45
CA PHE A 19 0.46 16.69 10.68
C PHE A 19 -0.96 17.25 10.50
N ILE A 20 -1.26 18.40 11.11
CA ILE A 20 -2.57 19.04 11.00
C ILE A 20 -2.87 19.42 9.55
N VAL A 21 -1.89 19.99 8.84
CA VAL A 21 -2.08 20.40 7.44
C VAL A 21 -2.29 19.19 6.53
N PHE A 22 -1.49 18.13 6.63
CA PHE A 22 -1.69 16.93 5.80
C PHE A 22 -2.98 16.21 6.14
N PHE A 23 -3.38 16.17 7.42
CA PHE A 23 -4.68 15.65 7.79
C PHE A 23 -5.81 16.45 7.15
N ALA A 24 -5.77 17.77 7.21
CA ALA A 24 -6.77 18.63 6.57
C ALA A 24 -6.78 18.48 5.05
N VAL A 25 -5.61 18.43 4.40
CA VAL A 25 -5.49 18.25 2.94
C VAL A 25 -6.03 16.89 2.53
N ALA A 26 -5.59 15.80 3.16
CA ALA A 26 -6.06 14.45 2.85
C ALA A 26 -7.57 14.31 3.10
N TRP A 27 -8.08 14.89 4.19
CA TRP A 27 -9.50 14.83 4.51
C TRP A 27 -10.36 15.64 3.54
N LEU A 28 -9.92 16.84 3.16
CA LEU A 28 -10.61 17.66 2.17
C LEU A 28 -10.62 17.01 0.79
N THR A 29 -9.48 16.47 0.34
CA THR A 29 -9.41 15.79 -0.95
C THR A 29 -10.15 14.46 -0.93
N TRP A 30 -10.20 13.77 0.21
CA TRP A 30 -11.09 12.61 0.40
C TRP A 30 -12.54 13.02 0.23
N TYR A 31 -12.97 14.10 0.90
CA TYR A 31 -14.33 14.62 0.76
C TYR A 31 -14.68 14.95 -0.70
N ILE A 32 -13.76 15.55 -1.46
CA ILE A 32 -14.00 15.90 -2.86
C ILE A 32 -14.13 14.65 -3.73
N PHE A 33 -13.18 13.72 -3.64
CA PHE A 33 -13.03 12.64 -4.64
C PHE A 33 -13.63 11.29 -4.23
N SER A 34 -13.65 10.96 -2.94
CA SER A 34 -13.88 9.61 -2.42
C SER A 34 -15.18 9.52 -1.62
N ASP A 35 -15.40 10.45 -0.68
CA ASP A 35 -16.52 10.42 0.25
C ASP A 35 -17.87 10.33 -0.48
N PRO A 36 -18.77 9.40 -0.07
CA PRO A 36 -20.11 9.27 -0.66
C PRO A 36 -20.99 10.53 -0.52
N ARG A 37 -20.69 11.40 0.44
CA ARG A 37 -21.35 12.70 0.66
C ARG A 37 -20.74 13.82 -0.17
N GLY A 38 -19.61 13.54 -0.81
CA GLY A 38 -18.83 14.43 -1.64
C GLY A 38 -19.41 14.62 -3.03
N PRO A 39 -18.84 15.56 -3.81
CA PRO A 39 -19.30 15.84 -5.16
C PRO A 39 -18.99 14.73 -6.17
N VAL A 40 -17.92 13.94 -5.97
CA VAL A 40 -17.52 12.88 -6.93
C VAL A 40 -17.98 11.49 -6.48
N GLY A 41 -17.74 11.11 -5.20
CA GLY A 41 -18.14 9.82 -4.65
C GLY A 41 -17.59 8.60 -5.41
N ALA A 42 -16.32 8.62 -5.84
CA ALA A 42 -15.73 7.57 -6.68
C ALA A 42 -15.28 6.30 -5.91
N PHE A 43 -15.55 6.24 -4.60
CA PHE A 43 -15.20 5.11 -3.77
C PHE A 43 -16.23 3.98 -3.87
N PRO A 44 -15.82 2.70 -3.93
CA PRO A 44 -14.43 2.22 -3.84
C PRO A 44 -13.66 2.28 -5.17
N TYR A 45 -14.29 1.97 -6.30
CA TYR A 45 -13.66 1.94 -7.61
C TYR A 45 -14.30 2.96 -8.56
N PRO A 46 -13.51 3.67 -9.38
CA PRO A 46 -12.09 3.43 -9.69
C PRO A 46 -11.10 4.08 -8.70
N PHE A 47 -11.57 4.75 -7.64
CA PHE A 47 -10.71 5.52 -6.74
C PHE A 47 -9.52 4.73 -6.17
N VAL A 48 -9.77 3.53 -5.62
CA VAL A 48 -8.73 2.67 -5.03
C VAL A 48 -7.65 2.30 -6.05
N LEU A 49 -8.01 2.06 -7.30
CA LEU A 49 -7.06 1.75 -8.38
C LEU A 49 -6.12 2.91 -8.66
N TYR A 50 -6.67 4.12 -8.81
CA TYR A 50 -5.87 5.32 -9.03
C TYR A 50 -4.98 5.62 -7.82
N LEU A 51 -5.53 5.53 -6.61
CA LEU A 51 -4.80 5.70 -5.35
C LEU A 51 -3.59 4.77 -5.26
N ALA A 52 -3.79 3.48 -5.50
CA ALA A 52 -2.70 2.51 -5.43
C ALA A 52 -1.61 2.89 -6.45
N MET A 53 -2.01 3.13 -7.70
CA MET A 53 -1.07 3.42 -8.78
C MET A 53 -0.31 4.74 -8.56
N MET A 54 -0.93 5.77 -7.97
CA MET A 54 -0.28 7.05 -7.65
C MET A 54 0.95 6.87 -6.77
N ILE A 55 0.87 6.02 -5.75
CA ILE A 55 2.00 5.74 -4.87
C ILE A 55 3.11 5.01 -5.62
N LEU A 56 2.76 3.98 -6.40
CA LEU A 56 3.74 3.19 -7.14
C LEU A 56 4.48 4.03 -8.19
N VAL A 57 3.75 4.83 -8.96
CA VAL A 57 4.33 5.76 -9.95
C VAL A 57 5.15 6.84 -9.25
N GLY A 58 4.71 7.33 -8.08
CA GLY A 58 5.47 8.32 -7.31
C GLY A 58 6.81 7.77 -6.83
N LEU A 59 6.84 6.49 -6.45
CA LEU A 59 8.07 5.77 -6.14
C LEU A 59 8.98 5.66 -7.36
N TRP A 60 8.44 5.43 -8.56
CA TRP A 60 9.26 5.42 -9.79
C TRP A 60 9.90 6.78 -10.07
N GLN A 61 9.11 7.85 -9.99
CA GLN A 61 9.58 9.22 -10.22
C GLN A 61 10.70 9.59 -9.24
N HIS A 62 10.44 9.41 -7.94
CA HIS A 62 11.36 9.88 -6.92
C HIS A 62 12.50 8.90 -6.65
N MET A 63 12.16 7.67 -6.28
CA MET A 63 13.15 6.74 -5.74
C MET A 63 14.05 6.13 -6.83
N PHE A 64 13.52 5.95 -8.04
CA PHE A 64 14.26 5.32 -9.15
C PHE A 64 14.82 6.33 -10.14
N LEU A 65 13.98 7.25 -10.63
CA LEU A 65 14.39 8.27 -11.59
C LEU A 65 15.07 9.48 -10.92
N GLY A 66 14.98 9.62 -9.59
CA GLY A 66 15.63 10.72 -8.86
C GLY A 66 15.12 12.08 -9.30
N ASP A 67 13.80 12.17 -9.49
CA ASP A 67 13.08 13.37 -9.94
C ASP A 67 13.41 13.80 -11.38
N TRP A 68 14.05 12.95 -12.20
CA TRP A 68 14.41 13.29 -13.58
C TRP A 68 13.18 13.48 -14.49
N PRO A 69 13.14 14.51 -15.37
CA PRO A 69 14.16 15.56 -15.61
C PRO A 69 13.92 16.86 -14.80
N PHE A 70 13.10 16.82 -13.76
CA PHE A 70 12.61 17.97 -13.01
C PHE A 70 13.44 18.29 -11.76
N GLN A 71 14.51 17.54 -11.49
CA GLN A 71 15.30 17.64 -10.26
C GLN A 71 15.80 19.06 -9.94
N ASP A 72 16.04 19.87 -10.98
CA ASP A 72 16.59 21.23 -10.88
C ASP A 72 15.51 22.33 -10.82
N LEU A 73 14.22 21.98 -10.90
CA LEU A 73 13.14 22.96 -10.76
C LEU A 73 13.07 23.48 -9.31
N PRO A 74 12.82 24.79 -9.11
CA PRO A 74 12.67 25.34 -7.76
C PRO A 74 11.33 24.93 -7.13
N GLN A 75 11.27 24.95 -5.80
CA GLN A 75 10.00 24.79 -5.09
C GLN A 75 9.19 26.09 -5.12
N PRO A 76 7.85 26.03 -5.28
CA PRO A 76 7.00 24.83 -5.34
C PRO A 76 6.80 24.27 -6.77
N ALA A 77 7.43 24.85 -7.79
CA ALA A 77 7.18 24.49 -9.18
C ALA A 77 7.48 23.02 -9.47
N ARG A 78 8.58 22.48 -8.93
CA ARG A 78 8.92 21.06 -9.06
C ARG A 78 7.82 20.16 -8.53
N GLY A 79 7.38 20.40 -7.30
CA GLY A 79 6.31 19.64 -6.68
C GLY A 79 5.03 19.61 -7.51
N ILE A 80 4.63 20.76 -8.04
CA ILE A 80 3.44 20.88 -8.90
C ILE A 80 3.62 20.07 -10.19
N VAL A 81 4.75 20.23 -10.87
CA VAL A 81 5.03 19.54 -12.14
C VAL A 81 5.07 18.03 -11.94
N GLU A 82 5.77 17.55 -10.91
CA GLU A 82 5.87 16.11 -10.64
C GLU A 82 4.54 15.49 -10.23
N THR A 83 3.69 16.20 -9.47
CA THR A 83 2.33 15.74 -9.18
C THR A 83 1.48 15.66 -10.45
N ILE A 84 1.55 16.65 -11.36
CA ILE A 84 0.82 16.59 -12.64
C ILE A 84 1.33 15.41 -13.49
N VAL A 85 2.64 15.24 -13.60
CA VAL A 85 3.25 14.12 -14.33
C VAL A 85 2.86 12.78 -13.71
N ASN A 86 2.81 12.67 -12.38
CA ASN A 86 2.33 11.48 -11.69
C ASN A 86 0.92 11.10 -12.15
N LEU A 87 -0.02 12.05 -12.14
CA LEU A 87 -1.40 11.80 -12.56
C LEU A 87 -1.50 11.36 -14.03
N ILE A 88 -0.73 11.98 -14.92
CA ILE A 88 -0.67 11.60 -16.35
C ILE A 88 -0.11 10.18 -16.50
N LEU A 89 0.98 9.86 -15.80
CA LEU A 89 1.61 8.54 -15.84
C LEU A 89 0.71 7.46 -15.24
N VAL A 90 0.01 7.74 -14.14
CA VAL A 90 -0.98 6.84 -13.54
C VAL A 90 -2.08 6.51 -14.54
N TRP A 91 -2.64 7.53 -15.19
CA TRP A 91 -3.64 7.33 -16.24
C TRP A 91 -3.08 6.46 -17.37
N PHE A 92 -1.86 6.76 -17.84
CA PHE A 92 -1.21 6.00 -18.91
C PHE A 92 -0.97 4.54 -18.52
N VAL A 93 -0.46 4.28 -17.31
CA VAL A 93 -0.18 2.93 -16.83
C VAL A 93 -1.47 2.12 -16.72
N ILE A 94 -2.54 2.69 -16.16
CA ILE A 94 -3.83 1.98 -16.05
C ILE A 94 -4.43 1.73 -17.44
N HIS A 95 -4.65 2.79 -18.21
CA HIS A 95 -5.48 2.71 -19.43
C HIS A 95 -4.72 2.21 -20.65
N VAL A 96 -3.41 2.42 -20.72
CA VAL A 96 -2.60 1.95 -21.85
C VAL A 96 -1.90 0.66 -21.48
N VAL A 97 -1.05 0.67 -20.44
CA VAL A 97 -0.21 -0.50 -20.11
C VAL A 97 -1.06 -1.69 -19.65
N PHE A 98 -1.87 -1.52 -18.60
CA PHE A 98 -2.69 -2.62 -18.10
C PHE A 98 -3.85 -2.96 -19.04
N TYR A 99 -4.64 -1.98 -19.45
CA TYR A 99 -5.89 -2.27 -20.16
C TYR A 99 -5.68 -2.61 -21.64
N ARG A 100 -4.72 -1.97 -22.33
CA ARG A 100 -4.57 -2.09 -23.79
C ARG A 100 -3.35 -2.88 -24.22
N ILE A 101 -2.31 -3.01 -23.40
CA ILE A 101 -1.13 -3.83 -23.72
C ILE A 101 -1.24 -5.19 -23.02
N LEU A 102 -1.19 -5.21 -21.68
CA LEU A 102 -1.26 -6.46 -20.91
C LEU A 102 -2.63 -7.12 -21.03
N GLY A 103 -3.68 -6.32 -21.13
CA GLY A 103 -5.07 -6.76 -21.33
C GLY A 103 -5.31 -7.55 -22.62
N LEU A 104 -4.43 -7.42 -23.63
CA LEU A 104 -4.52 -8.22 -24.87
C LEU A 104 -4.33 -9.72 -24.58
N GLY A 105 -3.41 -10.04 -23.67
CA GLY A 105 -3.13 -11.42 -23.28
C GLY A 105 -3.95 -11.85 -22.05
N PHE A 106 -4.17 -10.94 -21.11
CA PHE A 106 -4.76 -11.26 -19.80
C PHE A 106 -6.01 -10.39 -19.56
N ASN A 107 -7.18 -10.88 -19.95
CA ASN A 107 -8.45 -10.14 -19.80
C ASN A 107 -8.72 -9.68 -18.36
N PHE A 108 -8.28 -10.43 -17.35
CA PHE A 108 -8.43 -10.04 -15.96
C PHE A 108 -7.57 -8.84 -15.53
N LEU A 109 -6.75 -8.28 -16.42
CA LEU A 109 -6.02 -7.02 -16.21
C LEU A 109 -6.68 -5.83 -16.92
N SER A 110 -7.79 -6.03 -17.65
CA SER A 110 -8.48 -4.98 -18.40
C SER A 110 -9.98 -4.97 -18.12
N GLN A 111 -10.45 -3.97 -17.36
CA GLN A 111 -11.88 -3.85 -17.07
C GLN A 111 -12.68 -3.51 -18.34
N SER A 112 -12.06 -2.79 -19.29
CA SER A 112 -12.64 -2.54 -20.62
C SER A 112 -12.94 -3.86 -21.33
N ASN A 113 -11.96 -4.76 -21.41
CA ASN A 113 -12.13 -6.04 -22.12
C ASN A 113 -13.16 -6.93 -21.41
N LEU A 114 -13.15 -6.98 -20.08
CA LEU A 114 -14.15 -7.73 -19.32
C LEU A 114 -15.57 -7.22 -19.56
N ASN A 115 -15.75 -5.89 -19.58
CA ASN A 115 -17.04 -5.27 -19.87
C ASN A 115 -17.50 -5.58 -21.31
N GLU A 116 -16.59 -5.50 -22.29
CA GLU A 116 -16.89 -5.85 -23.69
C GLU A 116 -17.31 -7.33 -23.83
N LEU A 117 -16.62 -8.25 -23.13
CA LEU A 117 -16.97 -9.67 -23.10
C LEU A 117 -18.35 -9.91 -22.48
N ALA A 118 -18.68 -9.21 -21.40
CA ALA A 118 -19.99 -9.29 -20.75
C ALA A 118 -21.09 -8.73 -21.66
N ALA A 119 -20.87 -7.57 -22.28
CA ALA A 119 -21.81 -6.96 -23.22
C ALA A 119 -22.08 -7.85 -24.45
N ALA A 120 -21.07 -8.60 -24.90
CA ALA A 120 -21.18 -9.56 -25.99
C ALA A 120 -21.77 -10.93 -25.57
N GLY A 121 -22.15 -11.12 -24.30
CA GLY A 121 -22.64 -12.40 -23.77
C GLY A 121 -21.59 -13.52 -23.73
N LYS A 122 -20.30 -13.18 -23.82
CA LYS A 122 -19.17 -14.12 -23.87
C LYS A 122 -18.58 -14.44 -22.49
N ALA A 123 -18.91 -13.67 -21.47
CA ALA A 123 -18.57 -13.98 -20.08
C ALA A 123 -19.57 -15.01 -19.52
N VAL A 124 -19.32 -16.31 -19.71
CA VAL A 124 -20.27 -17.37 -19.35
C VAL A 124 -19.89 -18.01 -18.01
N LEU A 125 -20.86 -18.05 -17.08
CA LEU A 125 -20.76 -18.68 -15.77
C LEU A 125 -20.74 -20.21 -15.87
N PRO A 126 -20.30 -20.94 -14.82
CA PRO A 126 -20.27 -22.41 -14.82
C PRO A 126 -21.63 -23.08 -15.08
N ASN A 127 -22.73 -22.37 -14.79
CA ASN A 127 -24.09 -22.84 -15.03
C ASN A 127 -24.61 -22.53 -16.46
N GLY A 128 -23.74 -22.08 -17.36
CA GLY A 128 -24.06 -21.76 -18.75
C GLY A 128 -24.75 -20.40 -18.96
N LYS A 129 -25.00 -19.62 -17.90
CA LYS A 129 -25.61 -18.29 -18.03
C LYS A 129 -24.55 -17.22 -18.31
N ALA A 130 -24.85 -16.28 -19.20
CA ALA A 130 -24.01 -15.12 -19.40
C ALA A 130 -24.05 -14.19 -18.17
N LEU A 131 -22.88 -13.67 -17.78
CA LEU A 131 -22.76 -12.59 -16.81
C LEU A 131 -23.14 -11.28 -17.49
N SER A 132 -24.10 -10.54 -16.90
CA SER A 132 -24.51 -9.26 -17.45
C SER A 132 -23.41 -8.21 -17.31
N LEU A 133 -23.44 -7.21 -18.20
CA LEU A 133 -22.55 -6.05 -18.14
C LEU A 133 -22.63 -5.33 -16.78
N GLU A 134 -23.83 -5.14 -16.25
CA GLU A 134 -24.04 -4.48 -14.96
C GLU A 134 -23.34 -5.23 -13.81
N VAL A 135 -23.45 -6.56 -13.78
CA VAL A 135 -22.78 -7.37 -12.75
C VAL A 135 -21.27 -7.33 -12.95
N MET A 136 -20.78 -7.38 -14.19
CA MET A 136 -19.34 -7.27 -14.48
C MET A 136 -18.76 -5.94 -13.99
N GLN A 137 -19.45 -4.83 -14.26
CA GLN A 137 -19.05 -3.49 -13.83
C GLN A 137 -19.01 -3.36 -12.31
N LYS A 138 -20.01 -3.89 -11.60
CA LYS A 138 -20.08 -3.86 -10.12
C LYS A 138 -19.01 -4.71 -9.42
N LYS A 139 -18.39 -5.66 -10.13
CA LYS A 139 -17.41 -6.59 -9.53
C LYS A 139 -15.98 -6.07 -9.57
N HIS A 140 -15.66 -5.10 -10.43
CA HIS A 140 -14.35 -4.44 -10.47
C HIS A 140 -13.16 -5.43 -10.52
N PHE A 141 -13.31 -6.54 -11.25
CA PHE A 141 -12.33 -7.64 -11.20
C PHE A 141 -10.95 -7.22 -11.67
N ALA A 142 -10.87 -6.51 -12.80
CA ALA A 142 -9.58 -6.11 -13.32
C ALA A 142 -8.96 -4.99 -12.50
N GLU A 143 -9.76 -4.07 -11.99
CA GLU A 143 -9.28 -3.02 -11.09
C GLU A 143 -8.69 -3.63 -9.81
N SER A 144 -9.37 -4.62 -9.23
CA SER A 144 -8.86 -5.39 -8.08
C SER A 144 -7.57 -6.14 -8.41
N ALA A 145 -7.45 -6.70 -9.62
CA ALA A 145 -6.24 -7.40 -10.06
C ALA A 145 -5.05 -6.45 -10.17
N VAL A 146 -5.25 -5.27 -10.75
CA VAL A 146 -4.22 -4.24 -10.88
C VAL A 146 -3.85 -3.67 -9.50
N VAL A 147 -4.81 -3.47 -8.59
CA VAL A 147 -4.52 -3.09 -7.19
C VAL A 147 -3.65 -4.16 -6.51
N CYS A 148 -3.93 -5.44 -6.72
CA CYS A 148 -3.08 -6.51 -6.20
C CYS A 148 -1.68 -6.50 -6.82
N PHE A 149 -1.53 -6.10 -8.09
CA PHE A 149 -0.20 -5.90 -8.69
C PHE A 149 0.55 -4.79 -7.96
N VAL A 150 -0.14 -3.68 -7.68
CA VAL A 150 0.44 -2.57 -6.95
C VAL A 150 0.79 -2.96 -5.51
N LEU A 151 -0.04 -3.74 -4.80
CA LEU A 151 0.29 -4.27 -3.47
C LEU A 151 1.62 -5.02 -3.49
N ILE A 152 1.79 -5.95 -4.45
CA ILE A 152 3.06 -6.65 -4.63
C ILE A 152 4.19 -5.67 -4.99
N GLY A 153 3.91 -4.72 -5.87
CA GLY A 153 4.84 -3.68 -6.30
C GLY A 153 5.32 -2.79 -5.15
N PHE A 154 4.44 -2.45 -4.21
CA PHE A 154 4.73 -1.54 -3.11
C PHE A 154 5.76 -2.09 -2.13
N PHE A 155 5.97 -3.41 -2.10
CA PHE A 155 7.12 -4.03 -1.45
C PHE A 155 8.29 -4.27 -2.43
N SER A 156 7.99 -4.87 -3.59
CA SER A 156 9.01 -5.42 -4.49
C SER A 156 9.80 -4.37 -5.29
N TYR A 157 9.32 -3.13 -5.38
CA TYR A 157 10.11 -2.02 -5.89
C TYR A 157 11.08 -1.47 -4.82
N PRO A 158 10.61 -1.06 -3.62
CA PRO A 158 11.50 -0.49 -2.62
C PRO A 158 12.47 -1.47 -1.99
N PHE A 159 12.18 -2.77 -1.90
CA PHE A 159 13.11 -3.68 -1.23
C PHE A 159 14.45 -3.82 -1.95
N VAL A 160 14.50 -3.65 -3.28
CA VAL A 160 15.76 -3.62 -4.04
C VAL A 160 16.58 -2.40 -3.63
N THR A 161 15.95 -1.24 -3.45
CA THR A 161 16.65 -0.03 -2.99
C THR A 161 17.09 -0.16 -1.53
N ILE A 162 16.17 -0.56 -0.64
CA ILE A 162 16.39 -0.54 0.80
C ILE A 162 17.27 -1.70 1.27
N LEU A 163 16.98 -2.94 0.86
CA LEU A 163 17.70 -4.13 1.35
C LEU A 163 18.90 -4.47 0.48
N PHE A 164 18.79 -4.28 -0.83
CA PHE A 164 19.86 -4.62 -1.80
C PHE A 164 20.74 -3.43 -2.18
N GLY A 165 20.48 -2.22 -1.67
CA GLY A 165 21.27 -1.04 -1.99
C GLY A 165 21.30 -0.73 -3.49
N LYS A 166 20.18 -0.98 -4.19
CA LYS A 166 20.00 -0.84 -5.64
C LYS A 166 20.85 -1.81 -6.50
N TRP A 167 21.38 -2.89 -5.94
CA TRP A 167 21.96 -4.00 -6.70
C TRP A 167 20.88 -4.73 -7.53
N PRO A 168 21.14 -5.18 -8.78
CA PRO A 168 22.42 -5.13 -9.49
C PRO A 168 22.65 -3.89 -10.36
N ILE A 169 21.72 -2.93 -10.36
CA ILE A 169 21.76 -1.79 -11.29
C ILE A 169 22.81 -0.75 -10.90
N ARG A 170 22.84 -0.26 -9.67
CA ARG A 170 23.78 0.82 -9.27
C ARG A 170 25.27 0.46 -9.21
N PRO A 171 25.68 -0.81 -9.13
CA PRO A 171 27.05 -1.19 -9.46
C PRO A 171 27.48 -0.85 -10.90
N SER A 172 26.56 -0.46 -11.79
CA SER A 172 26.87 0.05 -13.13
C SER A 172 27.02 1.58 -13.16
N ASP A 173 27.77 2.10 -14.13
CA ASP A 173 27.98 3.55 -14.34
C ASP A 173 26.82 4.26 -15.07
N LEU A 174 25.61 3.68 -15.04
CA LEU A 174 24.43 4.25 -15.69
C LEU A 174 24.03 5.57 -15.02
N LYS A 175 23.71 6.58 -15.85
CA LYS A 175 23.18 7.88 -15.41
C LYS A 175 21.66 7.88 -15.49
N GLN A 176 21.02 8.97 -15.05
CA GLN A 176 19.60 9.14 -15.32
C GLN A 176 19.41 9.64 -16.76
N PRO A 177 18.40 9.15 -17.49
CA PRO A 177 17.32 8.27 -17.02
C PRO A 177 17.61 6.76 -17.10
N GLU A 178 18.75 6.34 -17.66
CA GLU A 178 19.01 4.93 -17.95
C GLU A 178 19.00 4.04 -16.70
N ALA A 179 19.61 4.50 -15.61
CA ALA A 179 19.63 3.82 -14.32
C ALA A 179 18.22 3.64 -13.76
N GLY A 180 17.39 4.70 -13.76
CA GLY A 180 16.02 4.62 -13.25
C GLY A 180 15.14 3.69 -14.08
N LEU A 181 15.26 3.72 -15.41
CA LEU A 181 14.53 2.80 -16.29
C LEU A 181 14.97 1.34 -16.08
N ALA A 182 16.26 1.09 -15.89
CA ALA A 182 16.78 -0.23 -15.58
C ALA A 182 16.30 -0.73 -14.20
N GLU A 183 16.25 0.15 -13.18
CA GLU A 183 15.66 -0.15 -11.86
C GLU A 183 14.17 -0.50 -11.97
N ILE A 184 13.39 0.28 -12.74
CA ILE A 184 11.96 0.01 -13.00
C ILE A 184 11.79 -1.37 -13.68
N ALA A 185 12.56 -1.66 -14.73
CA ALA A 185 12.47 -2.92 -15.45
C ALA A 185 12.81 -4.13 -14.56
N TRP A 186 13.90 -4.03 -13.79
CA TRP A 186 14.31 -5.06 -12.85
C TRP A 186 13.26 -5.31 -11.76
N CYS A 187 12.75 -4.25 -11.14
CA CYS A 187 11.72 -4.38 -10.11
C CYS A 187 10.38 -4.86 -10.67
N SER A 188 10.03 -4.46 -11.90
CA SER A 188 8.85 -4.98 -12.61
C SER A 188 8.94 -6.49 -12.82
N LEU A 189 10.11 -7.00 -13.21
CA LEU A 189 10.33 -8.44 -13.37
C LEU A 189 10.13 -9.20 -12.05
N LEU A 190 10.68 -8.68 -10.95
CA LEU A 190 10.50 -9.28 -9.61
C LEU A 190 9.04 -9.21 -9.15
N THR A 191 8.37 -8.10 -9.42
CA THR A 191 6.93 -7.91 -9.13
C THR A 191 6.10 -8.95 -9.87
N LEU A 192 6.38 -9.17 -11.16
CA LEU A 192 5.68 -10.18 -11.96
C LEU A 192 5.86 -11.59 -11.40
N PHE A 193 7.07 -11.93 -10.92
CA PHE A 193 7.34 -13.21 -10.29
C PHE A 193 6.48 -13.40 -9.02
N PHE A 194 6.51 -12.45 -8.10
CA PHE A 194 5.69 -12.51 -6.88
C PHE A 194 4.20 -12.47 -7.18
N TYR A 195 3.75 -11.63 -8.11
CA TYR A 195 2.35 -11.53 -8.53
C TYR A 195 1.83 -12.86 -9.10
N THR A 196 2.65 -13.54 -9.89
CA THR A 196 2.31 -14.85 -10.48
C THR A 196 2.18 -15.94 -9.41
N ILE A 197 3.00 -15.90 -8.35
CA ILE A 197 2.96 -16.92 -7.29
C ILE A 197 1.87 -16.65 -6.25
N LEU A 198 1.62 -15.37 -5.94
CA LEU A 198 0.80 -14.96 -4.80
C LEU A 198 -0.58 -14.46 -5.18
N ILE A 199 -0.74 -13.85 -6.37
CA ILE A 199 -2.03 -13.24 -6.77
C ILE A 199 -2.72 -14.03 -7.86
N VAL A 200 -2.02 -14.39 -8.94
CA VAL A 200 -2.62 -15.11 -10.08
C VAL A 200 -3.37 -16.39 -9.67
N PRO A 201 -2.93 -17.18 -8.67
CA PRO A 201 -3.70 -18.36 -8.26
C PRO A 201 -5.09 -18.03 -7.71
N PHE A 202 -5.26 -16.88 -7.06
CA PHE A 202 -6.58 -16.41 -6.62
C PHE A 202 -7.49 -16.12 -7.83
N TRP A 203 -6.95 -15.50 -8.89
CA TRP A 203 -7.70 -15.34 -10.13
C TRP A 203 -8.02 -16.68 -10.81
N GLY A 204 -7.16 -17.69 -10.66
CA GLY A 204 -7.49 -19.06 -11.03
C GLY A 204 -8.72 -19.59 -10.29
N LEU A 205 -8.85 -19.35 -8.99
CA LEU A 205 -10.06 -19.69 -8.24
C LEU A 205 -11.29 -18.94 -8.77
N VAL A 206 -11.15 -17.64 -9.01
CA VAL A 206 -12.23 -16.77 -9.49
C VAL A 206 -12.71 -17.21 -10.87
N TYR A 207 -11.83 -17.34 -11.86
CA TYR A 207 -12.22 -17.65 -13.24
C TYR A 207 -12.35 -19.15 -13.54
N GLY A 208 -11.75 -20.01 -12.72
CA GLY A 208 -11.79 -21.47 -12.89
C GLY A 208 -12.86 -22.18 -12.04
N LYS A 209 -13.43 -21.52 -11.03
CA LYS A 209 -14.52 -22.09 -10.22
C LYS A 209 -15.72 -21.17 -10.03
N LEU A 210 -15.50 -19.87 -9.80
CA LEU A 210 -16.60 -18.95 -9.47
C LEU A 210 -17.30 -18.40 -10.71
N LEU A 211 -16.53 -18.02 -11.73
CA LEU A 211 -17.02 -17.34 -12.94
C LEU A 211 -16.94 -18.19 -14.20
N GLY A 212 -16.31 -19.36 -14.16
CA GLY A 212 -16.18 -20.20 -15.35
C GLY A 212 -15.40 -21.48 -15.10
N SER A 213 -14.95 -22.09 -16.18
CA SER A 213 -14.18 -23.33 -16.20
C SER A 213 -12.78 -23.12 -16.80
N SER A 214 -12.17 -21.95 -16.55
CA SER A 214 -10.81 -21.67 -17.02
C SER A 214 -9.84 -22.71 -16.45
N PHE A 215 -9.16 -23.44 -17.35
CA PHE A 215 -8.16 -24.45 -17.01
C PHE A 215 -6.73 -23.94 -17.14
N ALA A 216 -6.54 -22.69 -17.57
CA ALA A 216 -5.22 -22.10 -17.83
C ALA A 216 -4.53 -21.54 -16.56
N LEU A 217 -5.25 -21.41 -15.44
CA LEU A 217 -4.74 -20.83 -14.19
C LEU A 217 -4.82 -21.84 -13.05
N ASN A 218 -3.72 -21.97 -12.30
CA ASN A 218 -3.69 -22.79 -11.08
C ASN A 218 -4.52 -22.18 -9.95
N PHE A 219 -4.91 -23.01 -8.98
CA PHE A 219 -5.62 -22.57 -7.78
C PHE A 219 -4.69 -22.17 -6.63
N PRO A 220 -5.18 -21.42 -5.62
CA PRO A 220 -4.40 -21.01 -4.46
C PRO A 220 -3.74 -22.17 -3.74
N TRP A 221 -2.40 -22.17 -3.69
CA TRP A 221 -1.62 -23.23 -3.04
C TRP A 221 -1.61 -23.12 -1.51
N TRP A 222 -2.00 -21.96 -0.97
CA TRP A 222 -1.97 -21.65 0.47
C TRP A 222 -3.22 -22.05 1.24
N GLY A 223 -4.27 -22.57 0.59
CA GLY A 223 -5.57 -22.81 1.24
C GLY A 223 -5.49 -23.64 2.53
N LYS A 224 -4.62 -24.66 2.56
CA LYS A 224 -4.37 -25.50 3.75
C LYS A 224 -3.50 -24.84 4.81
N ILE A 225 -2.62 -23.91 4.41
CA ILE A 225 -1.70 -23.19 5.29
C ILE A 225 -2.44 -22.07 6.02
N ALA A 226 -3.25 -21.33 5.27
CA ALA A 226 -3.93 -20.12 5.74
C ALA A 226 -5.29 -20.38 6.39
N GLY A 227 -5.87 -21.56 6.18
CA GLY A 227 -7.28 -21.84 6.51
C GLY A 227 -8.28 -21.15 5.56
N THR A 228 -7.80 -20.47 4.52
CA THR A 228 -8.62 -19.81 3.50
C THR A 228 -7.89 -19.80 2.14
N PRO A 229 -8.57 -20.08 1.01
CA PRO A 229 -7.99 -19.92 -0.32
C PRO A 229 -8.07 -18.45 -0.81
N HIS A 230 -8.61 -17.53 -0.02
CA HIS A 230 -8.76 -16.14 -0.40
C HIS A 230 -7.41 -15.40 -0.43
N VAL A 231 -7.28 -14.40 -1.29
CA VAL A 231 -6.06 -13.55 -1.39
C VAL A 231 -5.80 -12.70 -0.13
N HIS A 232 -6.77 -12.61 0.78
CA HIS A 232 -6.62 -11.85 2.03
C HIS A 232 -5.50 -12.41 2.90
N TRP A 233 -5.20 -13.71 2.80
CA TRP A 233 -4.00 -14.28 3.40
C TRP A 233 -2.75 -13.53 2.95
N VAL A 234 -2.57 -13.32 1.64
CA VAL A 234 -1.45 -12.56 1.07
C VAL A 234 -1.44 -11.14 1.62
N PHE A 235 -2.58 -10.45 1.61
CA PHE A 235 -2.69 -9.08 2.11
C PHE A 235 -2.17 -8.97 3.55
N GLY A 236 -2.61 -9.88 4.43
CA GLY A 236 -2.26 -9.83 5.85
C GLY A 236 -0.76 -9.80 6.12
N TRP A 237 0.01 -10.75 5.58
CA TRP A 237 1.46 -10.80 5.85
C TRP A 237 2.28 -9.90 4.93
N TRP A 238 1.81 -9.64 3.71
CA TRP A 238 2.50 -8.77 2.77
C TRP A 238 2.47 -7.31 3.22
N GLU A 239 1.36 -6.86 3.79
CA GLU A 239 1.26 -5.51 4.34
C GLU A 239 2.21 -5.32 5.53
N TRP A 240 2.32 -6.31 6.41
CA TRP A 240 3.33 -6.26 7.48
C TRP A 240 4.77 -6.26 6.95
N MET A 241 5.05 -6.96 5.84
CA MET A 241 6.36 -6.84 5.19
C MET A 241 6.62 -5.43 4.66
N ILE A 242 5.62 -4.77 4.08
CA ILE A 242 5.69 -3.36 3.64
C ILE A 242 6.03 -2.48 4.85
N ILE A 243 5.32 -2.63 5.97
CA ILE A 243 5.58 -1.84 7.18
C ILE A 243 7.00 -2.07 7.70
N VAL A 244 7.45 -3.31 7.85
CA VAL A 244 8.82 -3.62 8.28
C VAL A 244 9.86 -3.02 7.31
N LEU A 245 9.61 -3.12 6.01
CA LEU A 245 10.48 -2.60 4.97
C LEU A 245 10.61 -1.07 5.04
N PHE A 246 9.50 -0.35 5.21
CA PHE A 246 9.54 1.11 5.28
C PHE A 246 9.94 1.64 6.65
N MET A 247 9.64 0.94 7.75
CA MET A 247 10.18 1.30 9.06
C MET A 247 11.70 1.24 9.08
N THR A 248 12.30 0.33 8.31
CA THR A 248 13.74 0.12 8.19
C THR A 248 14.52 1.42 7.90
N PRO A 249 14.36 2.10 6.75
CA PRO A 249 15.12 3.32 6.48
C PRO A 249 14.61 4.54 7.25
N ASN A 250 13.31 4.57 7.58
CA ASN A 250 12.68 5.71 8.24
C ASN A 250 13.01 5.73 9.75
N VAL A 251 12.22 5.02 10.55
CA VAL A 251 12.30 5.09 12.02
C VAL A 251 13.33 4.13 12.63
N TRP A 252 13.84 3.14 11.90
CA TRP A 252 14.84 2.20 12.40
C TRP A 252 16.27 2.52 11.97
N ARG A 253 16.45 3.45 11.03
CA ARG A 253 17.77 3.87 10.51
C ARG A 253 18.64 2.67 10.13
N MET A 254 18.06 1.80 9.29
CA MET A 254 18.63 0.56 8.76
C MET A 254 18.84 -0.58 9.77
N LYS A 255 18.41 -0.45 11.03
CA LYS A 255 18.44 -1.57 11.97
C LYS A 255 17.26 -2.54 11.75
N PRO A 256 17.44 -3.83 12.06
CA PRO A 256 18.67 -4.48 12.53
C PRO A 256 19.66 -4.84 11.40
N TRP A 257 19.33 -4.58 10.14
CA TRP A 257 20.11 -5.01 8.98
C TRP A 257 21.50 -4.38 8.87
N SER A 258 21.71 -3.24 9.55
CA SER A 258 23.03 -2.61 9.70
C SER A 258 24.05 -3.54 10.36
N ALA A 259 23.60 -4.54 11.15
CA ALA A 259 24.49 -5.53 11.78
C ALA A 259 25.00 -6.61 10.80
N ILE A 260 24.41 -6.72 9.61
CA ILE A 260 24.82 -7.68 8.59
C ILE A 260 25.99 -7.08 7.79
N THR A 261 27.16 -7.75 7.87
CA THR A 261 28.43 -7.35 7.24
C THR A 261 28.67 -8.01 5.88
N LEU A 262 27.77 -8.89 5.42
CA LEU A 262 27.88 -9.55 4.12
C LEU A 262 27.83 -8.52 2.97
N PRO A 263 28.51 -8.76 1.84
CA PRO A 263 28.35 -7.93 0.64
C PRO A 263 26.99 -8.18 -0.04
N GLN A 264 26.60 -7.31 -0.96
CA GLN A 264 25.48 -7.60 -1.86
C GLN A 264 25.88 -8.70 -2.87
N PRO A 265 24.97 -9.62 -3.24
CA PRO A 265 23.54 -9.63 -2.90
C PRO A 265 23.21 -10.32 -1.56
N TRP A 266 24.17 -10.91 -0.87
CA TRP A 266 23.92 -11.75 0.31
C TRP A 266 23.29 -10.99 1.47
N LYS A 267 23.72 -9.75 1.72
CA LYS A 267 23.06 -8.89 2.72
C LYS A 267 21.59 -8.65 2.40
N GLY A 268 21.28 -8.32 1.13
CA GLY A 268 19.91 -8.15 0.67
C GLY A 268 19.08 -9.42 0.82
N ILE A 269 19.61 -10.59 0.45
CA ILE A 269 18.93 -11.88 0.57
C ILE A 269 18.61 -12.20 2.04
N VAL A 270 19.59 -12.10 2.94
CA VAL A 270 19.38 -12.38 4.37
C VAL A 270 18.36 -11.40 4.96
N SER A 271 18.48 -10.10 4.66
CA SER A 271 17.54 -9.08 5.14
C SER A 271 16.12 -9.29 4.60
N PHE A 272 15.99 -9.73 3.34
CA PHE A 272 14.71 -10.08 2.73
C PHE A 272 14.06 -11.26 3.44
N VAL A 273 14.80 -12.36 3.66
CA VAL A 273 14.29 -13.55 4.36
C VAL A 273 13.84 -13.19 5.78
N CYS A 274 14.64 -12.41 6.52
CA CYS A 274 14.25 -11.93 7.85
C CYS A 274 13.02 -11.03 7.81
N THR A 275 12.88 -10.16 6.80
CA THR A 275 11.70 -9.29 6.61
C THR A 275 10.43 -10.12 6.34
N VAL A 276 10.52 -11.16 5.50
CA VAL A 276 9.41 -12.08 5.22
C VAL A 276 8.98 -12.80 6.50
N ILE A 277 9.93 -13.37 7.25
CA ILE A 277 9.65 -14.09 8.49
C ILE A 277 9.00 -13.15 9.51
N LEU A 278 9.56 -11.95 9.70
CA LEU A 278 9.05 -10.98 10.65
C LEU A 278 7.64 -10.50 10.26
N GLY A 279 7.41 -10.17 8.99
CA GLY A 279 6.10 -9.75 8.50
C GLY A 279 5.03 -10.84 8.70
N TYR A 280 5.38 -12.10 8.43
CA TYR A 280 4.47 -13.22 8.67
C TYR A 280 4.17 -13.44 10.16
N ILE A 281 5.18 -13.35 11.04
CA ILE A 281 5.00 -13.45 12.49
C ILE A 281 4.08 -12.33 13.00
N LEU A 282 4.29 -11.08 12.58
CA LEU A 282 3.45 -9.96 12.98
C LEU A 282 1.99 -10.15 12.55
N ALA A 283 1.75 -10.61 11.32
CA ALA A 283 0.40 -10.93 10.85
C ALA A 283 -0.25 -12.04 11.69
N LEU A 284 0.48 -13.10 12.02
CA LEU A 284 -0.03 -14.18 12.88
C LEU A 284 -0.37 -13.69 14.29
N ILE A 285 0.47 -12.83 14.87
CA ILE A 285 0.20 -12.20 16.16
C ILE A 285 -1.11 -11.40 16.09
N CYS A 286 -1.28 -10.56 15.07
CA CYS A 286 -2.52 -9.79 14.88
C CYS A 286 -3.74 -10.71 14.78
N ILE A 287 -3.69 -11.76 13.96
CA ILE A 287 -4.82 -12.69 13.78
C ILE A 287 -5.19 -13.42 15.08
N LYS A 288 -4.19 -13.78 15.89
CA LYS A 288 -4.40 -14.52 17.14
C LYS A 288 -4.92 -13.64 18.27
N ILE A 289 -4.50 -12.39 18.32
CA ILE A 289 -4.85 -11.50 19.44
C ILE A 289 -6.05 -10.60 19.11
N ALA A 290 -6.31 -10.26 17.85
CA ALA A 290 -7.42 -9.39 17.46
C ALA A 290 -8.80 -9.80 18.02
N PRO A 291 -9.17 -11.09 18.07
CA PRO A 291 -10.44 -11.50 18.69
C PRO A 291 -10.61 -11.06 20.16
N ALA A 292 -9.55 -10.69 20.87
CA ALA A 292 -9.62 -10.25 22.25
C ALA A 292 -10.21 -8.83 22.43
N TRP A 293 -10.17 -7.98 21.40
CA TRP A 293 -10.71 -6.62 21.45
C TRP A 293 -11.83 -6.35 20.45
N LEU A 294 -12.05 -7.25 19.49
CA LEU A 294 -13.17 -7.16 18.55
C LEU A 294 -14.52 -7.40 19.26
N PRO A 295 -15.61 -6.75 18.82
CA PRO A 295 -16.94 -6.98 19.38
C PRO A 295 -17.39 -8.44 19.23
N HIS A 296 -18.04 -8.99 20.27
CA HIS A 296 -18.49 -10.37 20.27
C HIS A 296 -19.51 -10.66 19.14
N GLU A 297 -20.40 -9.70 18.87
CA GLU A 297 -21.40 -9.76 17.80
C GLU A 297 -20.72 -9.89 16.41
N THR A 298 -19.72 -9.06 16.10
CA THR A 298 -18.92 -9.18 14.87
C THR A 298 -18.35 -10.59 14.70
N LEU A 299 -17.77 -11.14 15.77
CA LEU A 299 -17.16 -12.47 15.72
C LEU A 299 -18.21 -13.57 15.52
N HIS A 300 -19.39 -13.41 16.10
CA HIS A 300 -20.50 -14.35 15.95
C HIS A 300 -21.01 -14.36 14.50
N GLU A 301 -21.36 -13.20 13.96
CA GLU A 301 -21.85 -13.06 12.58
C GLU A 301 -20.87 -13.60 11.54
N LEU A 302 -19.57 -13.31 11.70
CA LEU A 302 -18.54 -13.81 10.79
C LEU A 302 -18.35 -15.33 10.87
N LYS A 303 -18.61 -15.96 12.02
CA LYS A 303 -18.58 -17.43 12.13
C LYS A 303 -19.78 -18.07 11.46
N GLU A 304 -20.97 -17.47 11.62
CA GLU A 304 -22.20 -17.99 11.04
C GLU A 304 -22.28 -17.76 9.51
N ALA A 305 -21.60 -16.74 9.00
CA ALA A 305 -21.65 -16.37 7.58
C ALA A 305 -21.17 -17.48 6.63
N LYS A 306 -20.21 -18.32 7.02
CA LYS A 306 -19.71 -19.45 6.22
C LYS A 306 -19.28 -20.64 7.07
N PRO A 307 -19.44 -21.88 6.57
CA PRO A 307 -18.99 -23.08 7.29
C PRO A 307 -17.51 -23.04 7.68
N ASN A 308 -17.17 -23.73 8.77
CA ASN A 308 -15.81 -23.86 9.28
C ASN A 308 -15.11 -22.52 9.57
N ASP A 309 -15.86 -21.51 10.01
CA ASP A 309 -15.37 -20.16 10.30
C ASP A 309 -14.63 -19.49 9.12
N ALA A 310 -14.90 -19.93 7.88
CA ALA A 310 -14.12 -19.52 6.72
C ALA A 310 -14.16 -17.99 6.47
N GLU A 311 -15.26 -17.35 6.82
CA GLU A 311 -15.44 -15.91 6.69
C GLU A 311 -14.70 -15.14 7.80
N LEU A 312 -14.77 -15.61 9.05
CA LEU A 312 -13.95 -15.09 10.15
C LEU A 312 -12.45 -15.19 9.83
N ILE A 313 -11.97 -16.34 9.35
CA ILE A 313 -10.56 -16.53 9.00
C ILE A 313 -10.14 -15.57 7.88
N ARG A 314 -10.97 -15.43 6.83
CA ARG A 314 -10.75 -14.48 5.73
C ARG A 314 -10.68 -13.04 6.25
N PHE A 315 -11.58 -12.68 7.16
CA PHE A 315 -11.63 -11.36 7.77
C PHE A 315 -10.37 -11.08 8.60
N LEU A 316 -9.96 -11.99 9.49
CA LEU A 316 -8.81 -11.76 10.37
C LEU A 316 -7.51 -11.53 9.59
N TRP A 317 -7.29 -12.24 8.47
CA TRP A 317 -6.14 -11.99 7.60
C TRP A 317 -6.16 -10.60 6.97
N TYR A 318 -7.32 -10.14 6.51
CA TYR A 318 -7.46 -8.78 5.98
C TYR A 318 -7.32 -7.72 7.07
N HIS A 319 -7.90 -7.97 8.24
CA HIS A 319 -7.82 -7.08 9.38
C HIS A 319 -6.39 -6.94 9.91
N ALA A 320 -5.56 -7.99 9.78
CA ALA A 320 -4.13 -7.89 10.05
C ALA A 320 -3.42 -6.90 9.11
N ALA A 321 -3.83 -6.84 7.83
CA ALA A 321 -3.33 -5.82 6.89
C ALA A 321 -3.84 -4.42 7.25
N GLU A 322 -5.10 -4.28 7.68
CA GLU A 322 -5.63 -3.00 8.16
C GLU A 322 -4.83 -2.47 9.36
N ILE A 323 -4.54 -3.33 10.35
CA ILE A 323 -3.70 -2.98 11.51
C ILE A 323 -2.29 -2.55 11.06
N ALA A 324 -1.69 -3.24 10.09
CA ALA A 324 -0.42 -2.83 9.49
C ALA A 324 -0.55 -1.42 8.87
N GLY A 325 -1.60 -1.16 8.12
CA GLY A 325 -1.91 0.15 7.53
C GLY A 325 -1.98 1.29 8.55
N PHE A 326 -2.49 1.05 9.76
CA PHE A 326 -2.52 2.06 10.83
C PHE A 326 -1.13 2.48 11.35
N ALA A 327 -0.08 1.70 11.06
CA ALA A 327 1.29 2.08 11.38
C ALA A 327 1.91 3.06 10.36
N LEU A 328 1.38 3.15 9.13
CA LEU A 328 1.90 4.00 8.05
C LEU A 328 2.00 5.47 8.47
N ILE A 329 0.88 6.03 8.92
CA ILE A 329 0.79 7.43 9.35
C ILE A 329 1.81 7.73 10.47
N PRO A 330 1.82 6.97 11.61
CA PRO A 330 2.78 7.16 12.68
C PRO A 330 4.25 7.19 12.25
N PHE A 331 4.75 6.18 11.53
CA PHE A 331 6.18 6.14 11.25
C PHE A 331 6.60 7.17 10.19
N LEU A 332 5.75 7.46 9.22
CA LEU A 332 6.03 8.46 8.18
C LEU A 332 6.04 9.86 8.78
N ILE A 333 5.03 10.24 9.57
CA ILE A 333 5.02 11.58 10.18
C ILE A 333 6.19 11.75 11.16
N TRP A 334 6.49 10.72 11.95
CA TRP A 334 7.60 10.75 12.90
C TRP A 334 8.93 10.99 12.18
N HIS A 335 9.20 10.23 11.13
CA HIS A 335 10.44 10.37 10.38
C HIS A 335 10.51 11.70 9.62
N HIS A 336 9.49 12.02 8.82
CA HIS A 336 9.57 13.13 7.89
C HIS A 336 9.40 14.51 8.55
N TYR A 337 8.63 14.60 9.64
CA TYR A 337 8.27 15.91 10.22
C TYR A 337 8.59 16.06 11.71
N PHE A 338 8.91 14.98 12.43
CA PHE A 338 9.49 15.05 13.78
C PHE A 338 10.99 14.72 13.81
N ASP A 339 11.66 14.64 12.65
CA ASP A 339 13.11 14.43 12.50
C ASP A 339 13.69 13.27 13.33
N ASP A 340 12.98 12.13 13.37
CA ASP A 340 13.35 10.96 14.16
C ASP A 340 13.62 11.27 15.65
N MET A 341 12.85 12.19 16.24
CA MET A 341 13.05 12.62 17.62
C MET A 341 13.04 11.41 18.58
N ALA A 342 14.07 11.35 19.43
CA ALA A 342 14.26 10.35 20.46
C ALA A 342 14.96 10.98 21.67
N PRO A 343 14.73 10.50 22.91
CA PRO A 343 15.36 11.05 24.10
C PRO A 343 16.87 10.74 24.18
N GLN A 344 17.33 9.72 23.45
CA GLN A 344 18.75 9.38 23.36
C GLN A 344 19.50 10.41 22.52
N ALA A 345 20.66 10.85 23.00
CA ALA A 345 21.56 11.74 22.26
C ALA A 345 22.05 11.09 20.96
N ASP A 346 22.37 9.79 21.01
CA ASP A 346 22.67 8.99 19.83
C ASP A 346 21.38 8.42 19.23
N LYS A 347 20.92 9.05 18.14
CA LYS A 347 19.74 8.62 17.37
C LYS A 347 19.94 7.27 16.67
N ASP A 348 21.19 6.82 16.50
CA ASP A 348 21.56 5.53 15.91
C ASP A 348 21.75 4.43 16.95
N SER A 349 21.51 4.71 18.24
CA SER A 349 21.57 3.71 19.31
C SER A 349 20.41 2.70 19.25
N TRP A 350 20.61 1.52 19.84
CA TRP A 350 19.53 0.53 20.02
C TRP A 350 18.41 1.04 20.93
N GLY A 351 18.73 1.95 21.87
CA GLY A 351 17.72 2.62 22.69
C GLY A 351 16.79 3.50 21.85
N ALA A 352 17.34 4.30 20.92
CA ALA A 352 16.55 5.11 20.00
C ALA A 352 15.74 4.27 19.00
N PHE A 353 16.27 3.12 18.59
CA PHE A 353 15.53 2.13 17.79
C PHE A 353 14.30 1.64 18.53
N TRP A 354 14.44 1.13 19.75
CA TRP A 354 13.30 0.60 20.51
C TRP A 354 12.29 1.68 20.90
N PHE A 355 12.76 2.88 21.24
CA PHE A 355 11.89 4.02 21.54
C PHE A 355 10.95 4.33 20.36
N ARG A 356 11.50 4.46 19.14
CA ARG A 356 10.70 4.75 17.95
C ARG A 356 9.81 3.57 17.55
N THR A 357 10.29 2.33 17.66
CA THR A 357 9.48 1.14 17.40
C THR A 357 8.25 1.08 18.30
N VAL A 358 8.45 1.20 19.62
CA VAL A 358 7.35 1.19 20.60
C VAL A 358 6.44 2.39 20.40
N GLY A 359 7.01 3.57 20.15
CA GLY A 359 6.27 4.79 19.84
C GLY A 359 5.33 4.63 18.64
N VAL A 360 5.82 4.06 17.53
CA VAL A 360 5.00 3.76 16.35
C VAL A 360 3.88 2.78 16.68
N LEU A 361 4.13 1.73 17.46
CA LEU A 361 3.10 0.77 17.84
C LEU A 361 2.01 1.39 18.73
N VAL A 362 2.39 2.24 19.69
CA VAL A 362 1.43 2.98 20.53
C VAL A 362 0.58 3.92 19.68
N LEU A 363 1.20 4.69 18.78
CA LEU A 363 0.48 5.61 17.88
C LEU A 363 -0.40 4.85 16.87
N CYS A 364 0.02 3.67 16.42
CA CYS A 364 -0.79 2.77 15.60
C CYS A 364 -2.06 2.35 16.35
N ALA A 365 -1.94 1.92 17.62
CA ALA A 365 -3.09 1.58 18.44
C ALA A 365 -4.03 2.78 18.67
N LEU A 366 -3.50 3.98 18.92
CA LEU A 366 -4.30 5.20 19.06
C LEU A 366 -5.04 5.56 17.76
N ASN A 367 -4.37 5.45 16.61
CA ASN A 367 -4.98 5.68 15.31
C ASN A 367 -6.10 4.66 15.01
N TYR A 368 -5.86 3.37 15.31
CA TYR A 368 -6.87 2.32 15.21
C TYR A 368 -8.09 2.60 16.09
N ILE A 369 -7.87 3.03 17.34
CA ILE A 369 -8.95 3.40 18.27
C ILE A 369 -9.76 4.58 17.73
N PHE A 370 -9.07 5.61 17.23
CA PHE A 370 -9.70 6.78 16.62
C PHE A 370 -10.56 6.40 15.41
N PHE A 371 -10.07 5.49 14.57
CA PHE A 371 -10.79 5.06 13.38
C PHE A 371 -12.04 4.23 13.69
N TYR A 372 -11.92 3.15 14.47
CA TYR A 372 -13.01 2.20 14.69
C TYR A 372 -13.91 2.53 15.89
N TYR A 373 -13.32 2.92 17.03
CA TYR A 373 -14.09 3.10 18.26
C TYR A 373 -14.65 4.52 18.39
N ILE A 374 -13.83 5.53 18.10
CA ILE A 374 -14.31 6.93 17.95
C ILE A 374 -15.08 7.12 16.64
N ASN A 375 -15.01 6.12 15.74
CA ASN A 375 -15.80 6.01 14.51
C ASN A 375 -15.50 7.10 13.47
N PHE A 376 -14.23 7.53 13.36
CA PHE A 376 -13.83 8.49 12.33
C PHE A 376 -14.17 8.02 10.91
N GLY A 377 -14.14 6.70 10.65
CA GLY A 377 -14.59 6.16 9.37
C GLY A 377 -16.04 6.55 9.02
N HIS A 378 -16.94 6.62 9.99
CA HIS A 378 -18.32 7.05 9.76
C HIS A 378 -18.45 8.57 9.66
N TRP A 379 -18.14 9.32 10.73
CA TRP A 379 -18.42 10.76 10.76
C TRP A 379 -17.41 11.56 9.93
N GLY A 380 -16.15 11.13 9.92
CA GLY A 380 -15.08 11.74 9.16
C GLY A 380 -15.15 11.39 7.68
N LEU A 381 -15.28 10.10 7.33
CA LEU A 381 -15.14 9.64 5.94
C LEU A 381 -16.45 9.32 5.21
N GLY A 382 -17.59 9.33 5.91
CA GLY A 382 -18.91 9.13 5.30
C GLY A 382 -19.31 7.67 5.10
N ASN A 383 -18.58 6.71 5.71
CA ASN A 383 -18.87 5.28 5.56
C ASN A 383 -20.16 4.91 6.30
N HIS A 384 -21.27 4.84 5.56
CA HIS A 384 -22.62 4.63 6.10
C HIS A 384 -22.81 3.25 6.74
N HIS A 385 -22.05 2.24 6.32
CA HIS A 385 -22.06 0.89 6.93
C HIS A 385 -21.36 0.81 8.30
N MET A 386 -20.69 1.88 8.75
CA MET A 386 -19.98 1.92 10.05
C MET A 386 -20.82 2.49 11.21
N VAL A 387 -22.13 2.63 11.05
CA VAL A 387 -23.02 3.12 12.12
C VAL A 387 -22.95 2.20 13.34
N GLU A 388 -23.19 0.91 13.11
CA GLU A 388 -23.21 -0.13 14.14
C GLU A 388 -21.80 -0.65 14.41
N LEU A 389 -21.45 -0.78 15.70
CA LEU A 389 -20.11 -1.22 16.11
C LEU A 389 -19.72 -2.58 15.50
N ALA A 390 -20.68 -3.50 15.38
CA ALA A 390 -20.47 -4.83 14.83
C ALA A 390 -19.98 -4.80 13.37
N HIS A 391 -20.47 -3.85 12.58
CA HIS A 391 -20.20 -3.71 11.15
C HIS A 391 -19.00 -2.82 10.83
N ARG A 392 -18.46 -2.07 11.82
CA ARG A 392 -17.33 -1.16 11.60
C ARG A 392 -16.08 -1.87 11.12
N PHE A 393 -15.79 -3.06 11.65
CA PHE A 393 -14.54 -3.76 11.39
C PHE A 393 -14.55 -4.48 10.03
N PRO A 394 -15.54 -5.32 9.69
CA PRO A 394 -15.54 -6.09 8.44
C PRO A 394 -15.60 -5.22 7.18
N HIS A 395 -16.12 -4.00 7.32
CA HIS A 395 -16.34 -3.07 6.22
C HIS A 395 -15.57 -1.75 6.40
N GLY A 396 -14.67 -1.64 7.38
CA GLY A 396 -14.05 -0.35 7.73
C GLY A 396 -13.21 0.28 6.63
N GLU A 397 -12.66 -0.54 5.72
CA GLU A 397 -11.87 -0.13 4.56
C GLU A 397 -10.74 0.84 4.92
N SER A 398 -10.23 0.70 6.14
CA SER A 398 -9.29 1.63 6.77
C SER A 398 -7.97 1.73 6.02
N LEU A 399 -7.58 0.65 5.33
CA LEU A 399 -6.37 0.60 4.54
C LEU A 399 -6.37 1.67 3.43
N VAL A 400 -7.52 1.89 2.77
CA VAL A 400 -7.64 2.90 1.71
C VAL A 400 -7.45 4.30 2.27
N TRP A 401 -8.03 4.60 3.43
CA TRP A 401 -7.83 5.87 4.10
C TRP A 401 -6.36 6.09 4.48
N ASN A 402 -5.71 5.09 5.08
CA ASN A 402 -4.31 5.21 5.49
C ASN A 402 -3.40 5.47 4.27
N PHE A 403 -3.63 4.77 3.15
CA PHE A 403 -2.89 5.02 1.91
C PHE A 403 -3.20 6.40 1.31
N TRP A 404 -4.47 6.82 1.30
CA TRP A 404 -4.84 8.13 0.80
C TRP A 404 -4.16 9.25 1.61
N TRP A 405 -4.15 9.11 2.93
CA TRP A 405 -3.56 10.09 3.83
C TRP A 405 -2.07 10.28 3.61
N ILE A 406 -1.33 9.20 3.34
CA ILE A 406 0.12 9.29 3.14
C ILE A 406 0.50 9.84 1.77
N ILE A 407 -0.38 9.80 0.75
CA ILE A 407 -0.03 10.31 -0.60
C ILE A 407 0.37 11.79 -0.58
N PRO A 408 -0.45 12.73 -0.04
CA PRO A 408 -0.04 14.12 0.08
C PRO A 408 1.25 14.32 0.87
N LEU A 409 1.44 13.52 1.93
CA LEU A 409 2.65 13.56 2.74
C LEU A 409 3.89 13.14 1.93
N LEU A 410 3.80 12.01 1.21
CA LEU A 410 4.87 11.48 0.39
C LEU A 410 5.18 12.40 -0.78
N TRP A 411 4.17 12.94 -1.46
CA TRP A 411 4.39 13.96 -2.49
C TRP A 411 5.07 15.20 -1.93
N ASN A 412 4.71 15.62 -0.71
CA ASN A 412 5.38 16.75 -0.11
C ASN A 412 6.86 16.47 0.18
N GLU A 413 7.17 15.27 0.65
CA GLU A 413 8.55 14.85 0.86
C GLU A 413 9.31 14.71 -0.46
N TRP A 414 8.80 13.88 -1.34
CA TRP A 414 9.45 13.45 -2.58
C TRP A 414 9.52 14.60 -3.58
N PHE A 415 8.39 15.23 -3.86
CA PHE A 415 8.30 16.21 -4.95
C PHE A 415 8.51 17.65 -4.46
N PHE A 416 8.01 18.00 -3.27
CA PHE A 416 8.11 19.36 -2.73
C PHE A 416 9.29 19.59 -1.77
N HIS A 417 10.13 18.60 -1.48
CA HIS A 417 11.24 18.71 -0.53
C HIS A 417 10.82 19.33 0.82
N LYS A 418 9.70 18.85 1.38
CA LYS A 418 9.10 19.34 2.63
C LYS A 418 8.66 20.80 2.62
N TRP A 419 8.58 21.45 1.46
CA TRP A 419 8.11 22.83 1.38
C TRP A 419 6.60 22.91 1.73
N PRO A 420 6.12 23.91 2.49
CA PRO A 420 6.87 25.03 3.06
C PRO A 420 7.42 24.76 4.46
N PHE A 421 7.23 23.58 5.04
CA PHE A 421 7.53 23.28 6.44
C PHE A 421 9.03 23.32 6.77
N TYR A 422 9.89 23.07 5.77
CA TYR A 422 11.34 23.18 5.90
C TYR A 422 11.89 24.28 5.00
N VAL A 423 13.03 24.85 5.40
CA VAL A 423 13.74 25.90 4.68
C VAL A 423 15.22 25.58 4.55
N HIS A 424 15.85 26.05 3.47
CA HIS A 424 17.29 26.01 3.30
C HIS A 424 17.97 27.09 4.15
N LYS A 425 19.24 26.86 4.49
CA LYS A 425 20.01 27.77 5.34
C LYS A 425 20.68 28.80 4.44
N HIS A 426 20.30 30.07 4.57
CA HIS A 426 21.03 31.19 3.95
C HIS A 426 22.41 31.40 4.57
#